data_AF-A0A2D0IAA9-F1
#
_entry.id   AF-A0A2D0IAA9-F1
#
_cell.length_a   1.000
_cell.length_b   1.000
_cell.length_c   1.000
_cell.angle_alpha   90.00
_cell.angle_beta   90.00
_cell.angle_gamma   90.00
#
_symmetry.space_group_name_H-M   'P 1'
#
loop_
_entity.id
_entity.type
_entity.pdbx_description
1 polymer ?
#
loop_
_entity_poly.entity_id
_entity_poly.type
_entity_poly.pdbx_seq_one_letter_code
_entity_poly.pdbx_strand_id
1 'polypeptide(L)'
;MTINQIVRNTVERLKAEGKVWTPDAYTETFCSEAKKAGFSVEDCSGIDRYLNSMDKKTLEEVKQYRVRTTAELIRFLISRLARMNPSEASILVESLSNLAKKMAESIDVLHNPDASALAKKTLALLEERGGPTQIELLKQAWINFLGIYDDSFLMKLSHFGSVDTSNLRSTIESLKLQGTAVAEADYSKIIQLIVSSLVPSISPKMDDATMVLSQKLHENPAYINTEACEKELKTAIAMRIALDKQSVEEMVSVLDALLEKLSSQLIELIERSENSSSEIREVKRDLEALENNKPTDFKTAHKRLYTIASTLEEKVAVLSQDLKAHNEKVTDMGKKIAALESELAVATQASREDFLTKLFNKRAIEEYLNLKEAEYERHAHSFCIAMLDLDHFKSVNDTYGHEAGDAVLIAFAKILKLEARTSDIVGRFGGEEFLAILGDTDLAGAKVFCEKVRAHVEQAHFMYQGQRIAVSVSIGVAEREGYPSLKALINGADERLYDAKRKGRNRVEPA
;
A
#
# COMPACT_ATOMS: atom_id res chain seq x y z
N MET A 1 41.80 0.48 -48.60
CA MET A 1 40.48 0.53 -49.29
C MET A 1 39.44 0.94 -48.25
N THR A 2 38.50 1.86 -48.52
CA THR A 2 37.45 2.20 -47.55
C THR A 2 36.31 1.19 -47.61
N ILE A 3 35.55 1.01 -46.51
CA ILE A 3 34.39 0.09 -46.45
C ILE A 3 33.38 0.40 -47.56
N ASN A 4 33.12 1.67 -47.85
CA ASN A 4 32.24 2.08 -48.94
C ASN A 4 32.74 1.62 -50.32
N GLN A 5 34.05 1.51 -50.51
CA GLN A 5 34.63 0.98 -51.73
C GLN A 5 34.49 -0.55 -51.81
N ILE A 6 34.59 -1.27 -50.67
CA ILE A 6 34.37 -2.72 -50.60
C ILE A 6 32.91 -3.05 -50.92
N VAL A 7 31.95 -2.30 -50.36
CA VAL A 7 30.52 -2.43 -50.67
C VAL A 7 30.27 -2.18 -52.16
N ARG A 8 30.83 -1.10 -52.72
CA ARG A 8 30.69 -0.79 -54.15
C ARG A 8 31.24 -1.92 -55.03
N ASN A 9 32.44 -2.41 -54.72
CA ASN A 9 33.07 -3.53 -55.45
C ASN A 9 32.28 -4.84 -55.29
N THR A 10 31.71 -5.10 -54.12
CA THR A 10 30.86 -6.28 -53.87
C THR A 10 29.62 -6.25 -54.75
N VAL A 11 28.97 -5.09 -54.83
CA VAL A 11 27.78 -4.88 -55.66
C VAL A 11 28.12 -4.97 -57.14
N GLU A 12 29.23 -4.39 -57.60
CA GLU A 12 29.68 -4.50 -58.98
C GLU A 12 30.01 -5.95 -59.35
N ARG A 13 30.65 -6.70 -58.45
CA ARG A 13 30.99 -8.11 -58.64
C ARG A 13 29.74 -9.01 -58.67
N LEU A 14 28.77 -8.79 -57.79
CA LEU A 14 27.49 -9.50 -57.82
C LEU A 14 26.72 -9.23 -59.12
N LYS A 15 26.76 -7.99 -59.62
CA LYS A 15 26.19 -7.64 -60.94
C LYS A 15 26.92 -8.32 -62.09
N ALA A 16 28.26 -8.34 -62.07
CA ALA A 16 29.07 -8.98 -63.11
C ALA A 16 28.94 -10.50 -63.14
N GLU A 17 28.80 -11.15 -61.97
CA GLU A 17 28.65 -12.59 -61.83
C GLU A 17 27.21 -13.08 -62.07
N GLY A 18 26.23 -12.16 -62.24
CA GLY A 18 24.83 -12.49 -62.51
C GLY A 18 24.12 -13.26 -61.39
N LYS A 19 24.65 -13.24 -60.17
CA LYS A 19 24.10 -13.98 -59.03
C LYS A 19 22.79 -13.36 -58.53
N VAL A 20 21.89 -14.22 -58.05
CA VAL A 20 20.65 -13.78 -57.38
C VAL A 20 21.01 -13.05 -56.10
N TRP A 21 20.36 -11.92 -55.88
CA TRP A 21 20.61 -11.05 -54.74
C TRP A 21 19.94 -11.61 -53.49
N THR A 22 20.59 -12.58 -52.84
CA THR A 22 20.21 -13.09 -51.52
C THR A 22 21.16 -12.56 -50.45
N PRO A 23 20.70 -12.43 -49.18
CA PRO A 23 21.56 -12.03 -48.07
C PRO A 23 22.81 -12.91 -47.94
N ASP A 24 22.69 -14.23 -48.16
CA ASP A 24 23.81 -15.16 -48.09
C ASP A 24 24.83 -14.94 -49.23
N ALA A 25 24.35 -14.76 -50.47
CA ALA A 25 25.21 -14.51 -51.63
C ALA A 25 25.92 -13.16 -51.55
N TYR A 26 25.23 -12.15 -50.99
CA TYR A 26 25.83 -10.86 -50.69
C TYR A 26 26.90 -11.00 -49.62
N THR A 27 26.61 -11.71 -48.52
CA THR A 27 27.55 -11.90 -47.40
C THR A 27 28.79 -12.66 -47.85
N GLU A 28 28.66 -13.75 -48.62
CA GLU A 28 29.80 -14.50 -49.16
C GLU A 28 30.69 -13.63 -50.06
N THR A 29 30.07 -12.87 -50.98
CA THR A 29 30.82 -12.02 -51.92
C THR A 29 31.46 -10.84 -51.22
N PHE A 30 30.75 -10.22 -50.25
CA PHE A 30 31.26 -9.14 -49.41
C PHE A 30 32.46 -9.61 -48.60
N CYS A 31 32.38 -10.78 -47.97
CA CYS A 31 33.46 -11.37 -47.21
C CYS A 31 34.68 -11.70 -48.08
N SER A 32 34.46 -12.15 -49.32
CA SER A 32 35.54 -12.36 -50.29
C SER A 32 36.26 -11.04 -50.63
N GLU A 33 35.51 -9.97 -50.94
CA GLU A 33 36.09 -8.66 -51.29
C GLU A 33 36.72 -7.96 -50.08
N ALA A 34 36.13 -8.08 -48.89
CA ALA A 34 36.71 -7.58 -47.64
C ALA A 34 38.06 -8.24 -47.35
N LYS A 35 38.16 -9.57 -47.53
CA LYS A 35 39.41 -10.32 -47.34
C LYS A 35 40.49 -9.90 -48.36
N LYS A 36 40.14 -9.70 -49.63
CA LYS A 36 41.08 -9.17 -50.65
C LYS A 36 41.56 -7.76 -50.31
N ALA A 37 40.70 -6.92 -49.74
CA ALA A 37 41.02 -5.58 -49.31
C ALA A 37 41.79 -5.50 -47.98
N GLY A 38 42.11 -6.65 -47.36
CA GLY A 38 42.79 -6.73 -46.06
C GLY A 38 41.93 -6.33 -44.86
N PHE A 39 40.60 -6.22 -45.04
CA PHE A 39 39.65 -5.92 -43.96
C PHE A 39 39.13 -7.21 -43.33
N SER A 40 39.34 -7.36 -42.02
CA SER A 40 38.71 -8.41 -41.22
C SER A 40 37.36 -7.91 -40.72
N VAL A 41 36.27 -8.49 -41.23
CA VAL A 41 34.90 -8.22 -40.75
C VAL A 41 34.48 -9.43 -39.91
N GLU A 42 34.11 -9.21 -38.65
CA GLU A 42 33.78 -10.29 -37.69
C GLU A 42 32.69 -11.23 -38.23
N ASP A 43 31.68 -10.69 -38.90
CA ASP A 43 30.56 -11.46 -39.48
C ASP A 43 30.99 -12.46 -40.57
N CYS A 44 32.17 -12.30 -41.14
CA CYS A 44 32.71 -13.22 -42.15
C CYS A 44 33.27 -14.53 -41.59
N SER A 45 33.31 -14.69 -40.26
CA SER A 45 33.82 -15.87 -39.55
C SER A 45 32.71 -16.75 -38.95
N GLY A 46 31.51 -16.71 -39.56
CA GLY A 46 30.21 -16.98 -38.93
C GLY A 46 29.99 -18.31 -38.19
N ILE A 47 30.71 -19.41 -38.50
CA ILE A 47 30.61 -20.65 -37.70
C ILE A 47 31.89 -21.02 -36.95
N ASP A 48 33.04 -20.43 -37.31
CA ASP A 48 34.34 -20.79 -36.76
C ASP A 48 34.41 -20.55 -35.26
N ARG A 49 33.72 -19.51 -34.77
CA ARG A 49 33.57 -19.25 -33.33
C ARG A 49 32.90 -20.41 -32.61
N TYR A 50 31.86 -21.01 -33.19
CA TYR A 50 31.15 -22.14 -32.58
C TYR A 50 31.97 -23.41 -32.69
N LEU A 51 32.59 -23.66 -33.85
CA LEU A 51 33.46 -24.83 -34.05
C LEU A 51 34.64 -24.82 -33.08
N ASN A 52 35.31 -23.68 -32.87
CA ASN A 52 36.44 -23.56 -31.94
C ASN A 52 36.07 -23.86 -30.48
N SER A 53 34.78 -23.80 -30.12
CA SER A 53 34.29 -24.12 -28.77
C SER A 53 33.95 -25.60 -28.56
N MET A 54 33.92 -26.41 -29.63
CA MET A 54 33.50 -27.81 -29.56
C MET A 54 34.66 -28.74 -29.20
N ASP A 55 34.34 -29.85 -28.52
CA ASP A 55 35.33 -30.88 -28.22
C ASP A 55 35.88 -31.54 -29.50
N LYS A 56 37.09 -32.07 -29.41
CA LYS A 56 37.85 -32.59 -30.56
C LYS A 56 37.12 -33.70 -31.31
N LYS A 57 36.33 -34.53 -30.62
CA LYS A 57 35.57 -35.63 -31.24
C LYS A 57 34.39 -35.10 -32.04
N THR A 58 33.67 -34.14 -31.47
CA THR A 58 32.59 -33.42 -32.17
C THR A 58 33.11 -32.65 -33.37
N LEU A 59 34.28 -32.00 -33.26
CA LEU A 59 34.87 -31.27 -34.36
C LEU A 59 35.20 -32.15 -35.58
N GLU A 60 35.73 -33.36 -35.36
CA GLU A 60 36.03 -34.31 -36.44
C GLU A 60 34.76 -34.84 -37.10
N GLU A 61 33.70 -35.12 -36.33
CA GLU A 61 32.40 -35.49 -36.90
C GLU A 61 31.83 -34.34 -37.75
N VAL A 62 31.84 -33.11 -37.25
CA VAL A 62 31.34 -31.93 -37.99
C VAL A 62 32.12 -31.71 -39.30
N LYS A 63 33.45 -31.91 -39.31
CA LYS A 63 34.26 -31.86 -40.54
C LYS A 63 33.89 -32.94 -41.54
N GLN A 64 33.62 -34.17 -41.09
CA GLN A 64 33.18 -35.26 -41.97
C GLN A 64 31.85 -34.94 -42.66
N TYR A 65 30.92 -34.29 -41.95
CA TYR A 65 29.63 -33.87 -42.48
C TYR A 65 29.67 -32.57 -43.30
N ARG A 66 30.86 -31.96 -43.50
CA ARG A 66 31.10 -30.75 -44.32
C ARG A 66 30.15 -29.58 -44.00
N VAL A 67 29.85 -29.37 -42.73
CA VAL A 67 29.00 -28.28 -42.25
C VAL A 67 29.68 -26.93 -42.49
N ARG A 68 29.03 -26.01 -43.22
CA ARG A 68 29.57 -24.68 -43.57
C ARG A 68 28.71 -23.52 -43.08
N THR A 69 27.44 -23.79 -42.74
CA THR A 69 26.51 -22.77 -42.26
C THR A 69 25.99 -23.08 -40.87
N THR A 70 25.50 -22.05 -40.17
CA THR A 70 24.95 -22.19 -38.81
C THR A 70 23.73 -23.10 -38.78
N ALA A 71 22.91 -23.08 -39.83
CA ALA A 71 21.72 -23.91 -39.95
C ALA A 71 22.05 -25.41 -40.08
N GLU A 72 23.11 -25.75 -40.81
CA GLU A 72 23.61 -27.12 -40.93
C GLU A 72 24.16 -27.64 -39.59
N LEU A 73 24.84 -26.78 -38.83
CA LEU A 73 25.39 -27.12 -37.52
C LEU A 73 24.29 -27.51 -36.52
N ILE A 74 23.18 -26.78 -36.50
CA ILE A 74 22.04 -27.06 -35.61
C ILE A 74 21.43 -28.43 -35.91
N ARG A 75 21.22 -28.76 -37.19
CA ARG A 75 20.65 -30.07 -37.59
C ARG A 75 21.53 -31.24 -37.18
N PHE A 76 22.85 -31.08 -37.28
CA PHE A 76 23.80 -32.09 -36.83
C PHE A 76 23.68 -32.36 -35.32
N LEU A 77 23.63 -31.32 -34.48
CA LEU A 77 23.57 -31.47 -33.03
C LEU A 77 22.31 -32.20 -32.55
N ILE A 78 21.14 -31.90 -33.13
CA ILE A 78 19.88 -32.56 -32.81
C ILE A 78 19.95 -34.07 -33.08
N SER A 79 20.52 -34.45 -34.22
CA SER A 79 20.65 -35.85 -34.61
C SER A 79 21.57 -36.64 -33.65
N ARG A 80 22.62 -36.00 -33.14
CA ARG A 80 23.55 -36.62 -32.18
C ARG A 80 22.91 -36.86 -30.82
N LEU A 81 22.13 -35.90 -30.34
CA LEU A 81 21.47 -35.97 -29.03
C LEU A 81 20.49 -37.14 -28.93
N ALA A 82 19.81 -37.47 -30.03
CA ALA A 82 18.88 -38.59 -30.12
C ALA A 82 19.54 -39.99 -30.04
N ARG A 83 20.87 -40.10 -30.10
CA ARG A 83 21.59 -41.39 -30.19
C ARG A 83 22.38 -41.79 -28.93
N MET A 84 22.20 -41.10 -27.79
CA MET A 84 23.00 -41.36 -26.58
C MET A 84 22.38 -42.44 -25.67
N ASN A 85 23.18 -43.44 -25.21
CA ASN A 85 22.79 -44.48 -24.24
C ASN A 85 22.81 -43.96 -22.78
N PRO A 86 21.98 -44.49 -21.85
CA PRO A 86 21.95 -44.06 -20.44
C PRO A 86 23.27 -44.36 -19.70
N SER A 87 23.68 -43.46 -18.81
CA SER A 87 24.91 -43.58 -18.00
C SER A 87 24.70 -44.50 -16.79
N GLU A 88 25.80 -45.02 -16.20
CA GLU A 88 25.78 -45.79 -14.94
C GLU A 88 25.07 -45.03 -13.79
N ALA A 89 25.17 -43.71 -13.78
CA ALA A 89 24.46 -42.84 -12.84
C ALA A 89 22.93 -42.99 -12.93
N SER A 90 22.39 -43.21 -14.14
CA SER A 90 20.95 -43.42 -14.34
C SER A 90 20.47 -44.74 -13.70
N ILE A 91 21.29 -45.79 -13.78
CA ILE A 91 20.98 -47.12 -13.22
C ILE A 91 21.01 -47.07 -11.68
N LEU A 92 21.98 -46.37 -11.11
CA LEU A 92 22.08 -46.19 -9.66
C LEU A 92 20.89 -45.42 -9.08
N VAL A 93 20.46 -44.35 -9.76
CA VAL A 93 19.28 -43.55 -9.34
C VAL A 93 18.01 -44.38 -9.36
N GLU A 94 17.82 -45.21 -10.38
CA GLU A 94 16.67 -46.12 -10.47
C GLU A 94 16.67 -47.16 -9.34
N SER A 95 17.83 -47.73 -9.03
CA SER A 95 17.99 -48.71 -7.94
C SER A 95 17.68 -48.09 -6.57
N LEU A 96 18.18 -46.88 -6.30
CA LEU A 96 17.91 -46.16 -5.05
C LEU A 96 16.44 -45.75 -4.91
N SER A 97 15.80 -45.35 -6.02
CA SER A 97 14.36 -45.05 -6.03
C SER A 97 13.52 -46.27 -5.64
N ASN A 98 13.85 -47.45 -6.16
CA ASN A 98 13.16 -48.68 -5.81
C ASN A 98 13.34 -49.07 -4.34
N LEU A 99 14.55 -48.89 -3.78
CA LEU A 99 14.79 -49.11 -2.35
C LEU A 99 13.96 -48.17 -1.47
N ALA A 100 13.90 -46.89 -1.83
CA ALA A 100 13.11 -45.89 -1.11
C ALA A 100 11.61 -46.23 -1.14
N LYS A 101 11.09 -46.74 -2.26
CA LYS A 101 9.70 -47.24 -2.34
C LYS A 101 9.45 -48.38 -1.35
N LYS A 102 10.33 -49.38 -1.27
CA LYS A 102 10.16 -50.50 -0.33
C LYS A 102 10.23 -50.09 1.14
N MET A 103 11.09 -49.12 1.47
CA MET A 103 11.11 -48.53 2.81
C MET A 103 9.78 -47.81 3.12
N ALA A 104 9.26 -47.01 2.19
CA ALA A 104 7.98 -46.32 2.38
C ALA A 104 6.80 -47.29 2.52
N GLU A 105 6.69 -48.31 1.66
CA GLU A 105 5.67 -49.37 1.80
C GLU A 105 5.71 -50.03 3.19
N SER A 106 6.91 -50.27 3.73
CA SER A 106 7.07 -50.88 5.06
C SER A 106 6.59 -49.95 6.18
N ILE A 107 6.83 -48.64 6.05
CA ILE A 107 6.39 -47.64 7.02
C ILE A 107 4.87 -47.43 6.95
N ASP A 108 4.26 -47.57 5.77
CA ASP A 108 2.80 -47.43 5.60
C ASP A 108 2.01 -48.47 6.40
N VAL A 109 2.59 -49.65 6.65
CA VAL A 109 1.97 -50.73 7.42
C VAL A 109 2.18 -50.56 8.94
N LEU A 110 3.00 -49.59 9.38
CA LEU A 110 3.18 -49.30 10.80
C LEU A 110 1.95 -48.61 11.39
N HIS A 111 1.70 -48.87 12.68
CA HIS A 111 0.54 -48.35 13.43
C HIS A 111 0.70 -46.87 13.84
N ASN A 112 1.28 -46.03 12.98
CA ASN A 112 1.38 -44.59 13.16
C ASN A 112 0.77 -43.88 11.93
N PRO A 113 -0.37 -43.17 12.08
CA PRO A 113 -1.09 -42.58 10.95
C PRO A 113 -0.31 -41.48 10.23
N ASP A 114 0.49 -40.69 10.97
CA ASP A 114 1.29 -39.60 10.39
C ASP A 114 2.47 -40.15 9.56
N ALA A 115 3.15 -41.17 10.09
CA ALA A 115 4.20 -41.88 9.37
C ALA A 115 3.66 -42.56 8.11
N SER A 116 2.47 -43.20 8.21
CA SER A 116 1.79 -43.82 7.07
C SER A 116 1.40 -42.79 5.98
N ALA A 117 0.90 -41.62 6.38
CA ALA A 117 0.57 -40.56 5.43
C ALA A 117 1.82 -40.02 4.70
N LEU A 118 2.94 -39.85 5.40
CA LEU A 118 4.21 -39.44 4.78
C LEU A 118 4.78 -40.52 3.85
N ALA A 119 4.65 -41.79 4.23
CA ALA A 119 5.03 -42.93 3.39
C ALA A 119 4.24 -42.97 2.08
N LYS A 120 2.92 -42.81 2.13
CA LYS A 120 2.06 -42.74 0.93
C LYS A 120 2.43 -41.57 0.01
N LYS A 121 2.71 -40.40 0.57
CA LYS A 121 3.20 -39.24 -0.21
C LYS A 121 4.56 -39.51 -0.85
N THR A 122 5.44 -40.22 -0.15
CA THR A 122 6.75 -40.63 -0.68
C THR A 122 6.60 -41.58 -1.86
N LEU A 123 5.69 -42.55 -1.76
CA LEU A 123 5.40 -43.49 -2.85
C LEU A 123 4.87 -42.77 -4.09
N ALA A 124 3.86 -41.91 -3.92
CA ALA A 124 3.29 -41.13 -5.02
C ALA A 124 4.36 -40.28 -5.74
N LEU A 125 5.23 -39.60 -4.98
CA LEU A 125 6.28 -38.76 -5.55
C LEU A 125 7.31 -39.58 -6.36
N LEU A 126 7.67 -40.77 -5.89
CA LEU A 126 8.61 -41.66 -6.57
C LEU A 126 8.01 -42.36 -7.80
N GLU A 127 6.68 -42.47 -7.89
CA GLU A 127 5.99 -42.96 -9.09
C GLU A 127 5.89 -41.88 -10.17
N GLU A 128 5.59 -40.64 -9.79
CA GLU A 128 5.45 -39.51 -10.72
C GLU A 128 6.78 -38.89 -11.18
N ARG A 129 7.93 -39.41 -10.70
CA ARG A 129 9.27 -38.84 -10.92
C ARG A 129 9.33 -37.34 -10.54
N GLY A 130 8.92 -37.04 -9.30
CA GLY A 130 8.85 -35.68 -8.77
C GLY A 130 10.15 -34.89 -8.90
N GLY A 131 10.01 -33.56 -9.06
CA GLY A 131 11.14 -32.65 -9.24
C GLY A 131 11.97 -32.45 -7.95
N PRO A 132 13.20 -31.89 -8.05
CA PRO A 132 14.11 -31.71 -6.91
C PRO A 132 13.49 -30.96 -5.72
N THR A 133 12.68 -29.95 -5.99
CA THR A 133 12.00 -29.14 -4.95
C THR A 133 10.98 -29.96 -4.15
N GLN A 134 10.22 -30.82 -4.81
CA GLN A 134 9.21 -31.65 -4.14
C GLN A 134 9.88 -32.71 -3.26
N ILE A 135 11.01 -33.25 -3.72
CA ILE A 135 11.84 -34.18 -2.93
C ILE A 135 12.36 -33.48 -1.67
N GLU A 136 12.86 -32.24 -1.78
CA GLU A 136 13.34 -31.50 -0.60
C GLU A 136 12.22 -31.18 0.38
N LEU A 137 11.03 -30.80 -0.09
CA LEU A 137 9.86 -30.57 0.78
C LEU A 137 9.45 -31.84 1.53
N LEU A 138 9.43 -32.98 0.85
CA LEU A 138 9.10 -34.26 1.47
C LEU A 138 10.16 -34.69 2.50
N LYS A 139 11.44 -34.46 2.20
CA LYS A 139 12.55 -34.67 3.15
C LYS A 139 12.37 -33.81 4.41
N GLN A 140 12.03 -32.53 4.27
CA GLN A 140 11.75 -31.67 5.42
C GLN A 140 10.56 -32.17 6.24
N ALA A 141 9.52 -32.70 5.60
CA ALA A 141 8.37 -33.28 6.30
C ALA A 141 8.76 -34.52 7.14
N TRP A 142 9.63 -35.39 6.62
CA TRP A 142 10.17 -36.53 7.37
C TRP A 142 11.06 -36.09 8.54
N ILE A 143 11.91 -35.08 8.34
CA ILE A 143 12.73 -34.51 9.43
C ILE A 143 11.84 -33.95 10.53
N ASN A 144 10.79 -33.22 10.15
CA ASN A 144 9.86 -32.63 11.11
C ASN A 144 9.09 -33.70 11.91
N PHE A 145 8.62 -34.75 11.24
CA PHE A 145 7.99 -35.89 11.91
C PHE A 145 8.93 -36.53 12.94
N LEU A 146 10.17 -36.80 12.58
CA LEU A 146 11.16 -37.37 13.51
C LEU A 146 11.50 -36.43 14.67
N GLY A 147 11.45 -35.11 14.45
CA GLY A 147 11.71 -34.11 15.49
C GLY A 147 10.56 -33.92 16.48
N ILE A 148 9.32 -34.17 16.06
CA ILE A 148 8.11 -33.97 16.88
C ILE A 148 7.58 -35.27 17.48
N TYR A 149 7.97 -36.43 16.95
CA TYR A 149 7.47 -37.72 17.43
C TYR A 149 7.85 -37.95 18.91
N ASP A 150 6.83 -38.01 19.76
CA ASP A 150 6.94 -38.27 21.19
C ASP A 150 6.33 -39.63 21.51
N ASP A 151 7.14 -40.55 22.04
CA ASP A 151 6.74 -41.90 22.45
C ASP A 151 6.34 -41.98 23.95
N SER A 152 6.40 -40.86 24.69
CA SER A 152 6.05 -40.78 26.11
C SER A 152 4.62 -41.23 26.42
N PHE A 153 3.72 -41.21 25.44
CA PHE A 153 2.36 -41.73 25.60
C PHE A 153 2.33 -43.21 26.02
N LEU A 154 3.36 -43.99 25.67
CA LEU A 154 3.48 -45.39 26.07
C LEU A 154 3.64 -45.55 27.58
N MET A 155 4.15 -44.53 28.30
CA MET A 155 4.30 -44.56 29.76
C MET A 155 2.95 -44.65 30.49
N LYS A 156 1.83 -44.32 29.83
CA LYS A 156 0.48 -44.54 30.38
C LYS A 156 0.21 -46.02 30.69
N LEU A 157 0.91 -46.94 30.02
CA LEU A 157 0.77 -48.38 30.21
C LEU A 157 1.57 -48.91 31.42
N SER A 158 2.42 -48.09 32.03
CA SER A 158 3.23 -48.48 33.21
C SER A 158 2.39 -48.96 34.40
N HIS A 159 1.13 -48.52 34.47
CA HIS A 159 0.17 -48.96 35.49
C HIS A 159 -0.21 -50.45 35.35
N PHE A 160 -0.12 -50.99 34.13
CA PHE A 160 -0.58 -52.35 33.81
C PHE A 160 0.60 -53.33 33.59
N GLY A 161 1.84 -52.85 33.48
CA GLY A 161 3.03 -53.66 33.23
C GLY A 161 4.30 -52.81 33.06
N SER A 162 5.42 -53.44 32.68
CA SER A 162 6.69 -52.74 32.42
C SER A 162 6.72 -52.17 31.00
N VAL A 163 7.03 -50.89 30.83
CA VAL A 163 7.06 -50.23 29.51
C VAL A 163 8.50 -50.14 29.00
N ASP A 164 8.73 -50.67 27.81
CA ASP A 164 9.93 -50.49 26.98
C ASP A 164 9.55 -49.67 25.74
N THR A 165 10.02 -48.42 25.70
CA THR A 165 9.73 -47.47 24.61
C THR A 165 10.43 -47.83 23.31
N SER A 166 11.51 -48.61 23.37
CA SER A 166 12.25 -49.08 22.20
C SER A 166 11.69 -50.38 21.60
N ASN A 167 10.89 -51.13 22.36
CA ASN A 167 10.30 -52.40 21.95
C ASN A 167 8.83 -52.53 22.37
N LEU A 168 7.94 -52.07 21.49
CA LEU A 168 6.49 -52.09 21.72
C LEU A 168 5.94 -53.50 21.99
N ARG A 169 6.50 -54.54 21.35
CA ARG A 169 6.04 -55.93 21.56
C ARG A 169 6.27 -56.35 23.01
N SER A 170 7.46 -56.09 23.55
CA SER A 170 7.77 -56.42 24.94
C SER A 170 6.88 -55.68 25.94
N THR A 171 6.57 -54.40 25.64
CA THR A 171 5.62 -53.61 26.44
C THR A 171 4.27 -54.31 26.50
N ILE A 172 3.69 -54.69 25.36
CA ILE A 172 2.37 -55.34 25.29
C ILE A 172 2.35 -56.68 26.01
N GLU A 173 3.38 -57.52 25.80
CA GLU A 173 3.47 -58.84 26.44
C GLU A 173 3.59 -58.76 27.98
N SER A 174 4.08 -57.64 28.51
CA SER A 174 4.21 -57.41 29.96
C SER A 174 2.91 -56.97 30.66
N LEU A 175 1.88 -56.55 29.90
CA LEU A 175 0.66 -55.99 30.45
C LEU A 175 -0.21 -57.10 31.07
N LYS A 176 -0.51 -56.96 32.37
CA LYS A 176 -1.36 -57.90 33.11
C LYS A 176 -2.82 -57.46 33.07
N LEU A 177 -3.53 -57.89 32.03
CA LEU A 177 -4.95 -57.59 31.81
C LEU A 177 -5.82 -58.79 32.23
N GLN A 178 -6.06 -58.97 33.54
CA GLN A 178 -7.10 -59.89 34.03
C GLN A 178 -8.00 -59.18 35.05
N GLY A 179 -9.32 -59.31 34.85
CA GLY A 179 -10.37 -58.65 35.63
C GLY A 179 -10.53 -59.20 37.04
N THR A 180 -10.66 -58.30 38.01
CA THR A 180 -10.84 -58.59 39.44
C THR A 180 -12.31 -58.86 39.79
N ALA A 181 -12.53 -59.88 40.61
CA ALA A 181 -13.82 -60.25 41.22
C ALA A 181 -14.43 -59.11 42.07
N VAL A 182 -15.77 -59.07 42.09
CA VAL A 182 -16.60 -58.00 42.68
C VAL A 182 -16.58 -58.07 44.21
N ALA A 183 -16.00 -57.05 44.85
CA ALA A 183 -16.28 -56.66 46.23
C ALA A 183 -17.68 -56.01 46.31
N GLU A 184 -18.32 -56.01 47.49
CA GLU A 184 -19.59 -55.30 47.75
C GLU A 184 -19.65 -53.97 46.97
N ALA A 185 -20.64 -53.83 46.09
CA ALA A 185 -20.70 -52.72 45.16
C ALA A 185 -20.82 -51.40 45.93
N ASP A 186 -19.72 -50.65 45.97
CA ASP A 186 -19.71 -49.29 46.46
C ASP A 186 -20.48 -48.40 45.47
N TYR A 187 -21.76 -48.18 45.77
CA TYR A 187 -22.64 -47.35 44.95
C TYR A 187 -22.34 -45.85 45.07
N SER A 188 -21.41 -45.42 45.94
CA SER A 188 -21.14 -43.99 46.20
C SER A 188 -20.81 -43.20 44.92
N LYS A 189 -20.00 -43.77 44.03
CA LYS A 189 -19.66 -43.15 42.73
C LYS A 189 -20.87 -43.07 41.79
N ILE A 190 -21.71 -44.10 41.76
CA ILE A 190 -22.92 -44.13 40.93
C ILE A 190 -23.93 -43.10 41.43
N ILE A 191 -24.06 -42.96 42.74
CA ILE A 191 -24.96 -41.98 43.37
C ILE A 191 -24.51 -40.55 43.08
N GLN A 192 -23.20 -40.26 43.13
CA GLN A 192 -22.69 -38.95 42.72
C GLN A 192 -23.08 -38.61 41.27
N LEU A 193 -22.97 -39.58 40.36
CA LEU A 193 -23.37 -39.40 38.96
C LEU A 193 -24.88 -39.19 38.82
N ILE A 194 -25.70 -40.00 39.50
CA ILE A 194 -27.17 -39.87 39.46
C ILE A 194 -27.60 -38.51 40.01
N VAL A 195 -27.10 -38.12 41.18
CA VAL A 195 -27.38 -36.81 41.77
C VAL A 195 -26.99 -35.68 40.83
N SER A 196 -25.80 -35.75 40.21
CA SER A 196 -25.37 -34.74 39.24
C SER A 196 -26.29 -34.64 38.02
N SER A 197 -26.89 -35.76 37.59
CA SER A 197 -27.81 -35.82 36.45
C SER A 197 -29.25 -35.39 36.79
N LEU A 198 -29.59 -35.35 38.07
CA LEU A 198 -30.89 -34.86 38.55
C LEU A 198 -30.93 -33.33 38.67
N VAL A 199 -29.77 -32.68 38.67
CA VAL A 199 -29.70 -31.22 38.59
C VAL A 199 -30.16 -30.78 37.19
N PRO A 200 -31.17 -29.89 37.09
CA PRO A 200 -31.60 -29.33 35.81
C PRO A 200 -30.44 -28.66 35.07
N SER A 201 -30.38 -28.81 33.75
CA SER A 201 -29.25 -28.30 32.95
C SER A 201 -29.45 -26.86 32.50
N ILE A 202 -30.69 -26.37 32.58
CA ILE A 202 -31.13 -25.09 32.04
C ILE A 202 -31.75 -24.24 33.15
N SER A 203 -32.60 -24.85 34.00
CA SER A 203 -33.19 -24.16 35.15
C SER A 203 -32.14 -23.91 36.26
N PRO A 204 -32.02 -22.67 36.78
CA PRO A 204 -31.17 -22.39 37.95
C PRO A 204 -31.82 -22.85 39.27
N LYS A 205 -33.08 -23.31 39.23
CA LYS A 205 -33.85 -23.78 40.39
C LYS A 205 -33.96 -25.29 40.38
N MET A 206 -33.67 -25.90 41.53
CA MET A 206 -33.87 -27.32 41.79
C MET A 206 -35.17 -27.50 42.57
N ASP A 207 -35.94 -28.54 42.26
CA ASP A 207 -37.16 -28.87 42.99
C ASP A 207 -36.85 -29.53 44.34
N ASP A 208 -37.68 -29.25 45.36
CA ASP A 208 -37.51 -29.77 46.72
C ASP A 208 -37.56 -31.31 46.75
N ALA A 209 -38.36 -31.96 45.90
CA ALA A 209 -38.43 -33.42 45.85
C ALA A 209 -37.14 -34.05 45.29
N THR A 210 -36.51 -33.41 44.30
CA THR A 210 -35.23 -33.83 43.73
C THR A 210 -34.09 -33.64 44.74
N MET A 211 -34.15 -32.58 45.55
CA MET A 211 -33.19 -32.31 46.63
C MET A 211 -33.31 -33.35 47.76
N VAL A 212 -34.53 -33.69 48.16
CA VAL A 212 -34.80 -34.72 49.18
C VAL A 212 -34.33 -36.10 48.72
N LEU A 213 -34.56 -36.48 47.46
CA LEU A 213 -34.08 -37.75 46.91
C LEU A 213 -32.54 -37.80 46.85
N SER A 214 -31.90 -36.71 46.45
CA SER A 214 -30.44 -36.58 46.42
C SER A 214 -29.81 -36.80 47.81
N GLN A 215 -30.42 -36.21 48.84
CA GLN A 215 -29.99 -36.36 50.23
C GLN A 215 -30.17 -37.80 50.73
N LYS A 216 -31.33 -38.41 50.48
CA LYS A 216 -31.58 -39.83 50.85
C LYS A 216 -30.57 -40.78 50.22
N LEU A 217 -30.19 -40.55 48.96
CA LEU A 217 -29.20 -41.38 48.25
C LEU A 217 -27.78 -41.18 48.79
N HIS A 218 -27.42 -39.96 49.24
CA HIS A 218 -26.14 -39.71 49.91
C HIS A 218 -26.05 -40.38 51.29
N GLU A 219 -27.14 -40.34 52.07
CA GLU A 219 -27.19 -40.91 53.42
C GLU A 219 -27.28 -42.45 53.41
N ASN A 220 -27.93 -43.04 52.41
CA ASN A 220 -28.06 -44.49 52.28
C ASN A 220 -27.82 -44.99 50.84
N PRO A 221 -26.57 -45.33 50.47
CA PRO A 221 -26.26 -45.79 49.12
C PRO A 221 -26.93 -47.08 48.67
N ALA A 222 -27.28 -47.97 49.61
CA ALA A 222 -27.97 -49.22 49.28
C ALA A 222 -29.45 -49.00 48.89
N TYR A 223 -30.01 -47.81 49.16
CA TYR A 223 -31.40 -47.46 48.83
C TYR A 223 -31.69 -47.50 47.33
N ILE A 224 -30.65 -47.35 46.49
CA ILE A 224 -30.75 -47.40 45.02
C ILE A 224 -31.33 -48.73 44.51
N ASN A 225 -31.19 -49.81 45.27
CA ASN A 225 -31.69 -51.14 44.91
C ASN A 225 -33.17 -51.37 45.30
N THR A 226 -33.86 -50.35 45.82
CA THR A 226 -35.26 -50.47 46.26
C THR A 226 -36.25 -50.00 45.18
N GLU A 227 -37.41 -50.66 45.12
CA GLU A 227 -38.50 -50.29 44.19
C GLU A 227 -39.10 -48.90 44.51
N ALA A 228 -38.97 -48.46 45.77
CA ALA A 228 -39.35 -47.11 46.19
C ALA A 228 -38.42 -46.04 45.58
N CYS A 229 -37.11 -46.27 45.60
CA CYS A 229 -36.15 -45.39 44.96
C CYS A 229 -36.38 -45.27 43.46
N GLU A 230 -36.77 -46.35 42.78
CA GLU A 230 -37.09 -46.33 41.35
C GLU A 230 -38.25 -45.36 41.05
N LYS A 231 -39.32 -45.38 41.87
CA LYS A 231 -40.47 -44.48 41.72
C LYS A 231 -40.08 -43.02 41.99
N GLU A 232 -39.36 -42.77 43.09
CA GLU A 232 -38.89 -41.41 43.42
C GLU A 232 -37.96 -40.86 42.32
N LEU A 233 -37.07 -41.69 41.77
CA LEU A 233 -36.16 -41.31 40.69
C LEU A 233 -36.90 -40.97 39.39
N LYS A 234 -37.91 -41.76 39.00
CA LYS A 234 -38.76 -41.45 37.84
C LYS A 234 -39.47 -40.11 38.00
N THR A 235 -40.01 -39.83 39.18
CA THR A 235 -40.67 -38.55 39.47
C THR A 235 -39.69 -37.39 39.43
N ALA A 236 -38.51 -37.55 40.04
CA ALA A 236 -37.46 -36.52 40.04
C ALA A 236 -36.96 -36.19 38.62
N ILE A 237 -36.80 -37.20 37.75
CA ILE A 237 -36.44 -37.01 36.33
C ILE A 237 -37.55 -36.25 35.59
N ALA A 238 -38.81 -36.62 35.79
CA ALA A 238 -39.93 -35.93 35.15
C ALA A 238 -40.01 -34.45 35.58
N MET A 239 -39.78 -34.17 36.87
CA MET A 239 -39.79 -32.81 37.41
C MET A 239 -38.63 -31.97 36.90
N ARG A 240 -37.42 -32.56 36.81
CA ARG A 240 -36.25 -31.92 36.17
C ARG A 240 -36.57 -31.51 34.73
N ILE A 241 -37.14 -32.44 33.94
CA ILE A 241 -37.50 -32.17 32.53
C ILE A 241 -38.53 -31.05 32.44
N ALA A 242 -39.53 -31.03 33.34
CA ALA A 242 -40.54 -29.98 33.37
C ALA A 242 -39.93 -28.60 33.68
N LEU A 243 -39.01 -28.51 34.63
CA LEU A 243 -38.30 -27.26 34.97
C LEU A 243 -37.40 -26.75 33.84
N ASP A 244 -36.66 -27.65 33.19
CA ASP A 244 -35.84 -27.29 32.02
C ASP A 244 -36.74 -26.81 30.86
N LYS A 245 -37.89 -27.47 30.63
CA LYS A 245 -38.87 -27.05 29.61
C LYS A 245 -39.43 -25.66 29.91
N GLN A 246 -39.84 -25.39 31.15
CA GLN A 246 -40.34 -24.08 31.55
C GLN A 246 -39.28 -22.99 31.37
N SER A 247 -38.02 -23.26 31.74
CA SER A 247 -36.93 -22.30 31.58
C SER A 247 -36.65 -21.98 30.10
N VAL A 248 -36.81 -22.96 29.20
CA VAL A 248 -36.75 -22.73 27.75
C VAL A 248 -37.91 -21.87 27.28
N GLU A 249 -39.14 -22.11 27.75
CA GLU A 249 -40.31 -21.28 27.42
C GLU A 249 -40.11 -19.81 27.87
N GLU A 250 -39.57 -19.59 29.07
CA GLU A 250 -39.21 -18.25 29.57
C GLU A 250 -38.12 -17.60 28.71
N MET A 251 -37.06 -18.32 28.34
CA MET A 251 -36.00 -17.79 27.46
C MET A 251 -36.50 -17.42 26.07
N VAL A 252 -37.39 -18.23 25.48
CA VAL A 252 -38.03 -17.92 24.19
C VAL A 252 -38.85 -16.64 24.31
N SER A 253 -39.60 -16.47 25.40
CA SER A 253 -40.35 -15.22 25.64
C SER A 253 -39.45 -13.98 25.75
N VAL A 254 -38.25 -14.11 26.33
CA VAL A 254 -37.27 -13.01 26.39
C VAL A 254 -36.71 -12.69 25.01
N LEU A 255 -36.42 -13.72 24.20
CA LEU A 255 -36.00 -13.56 22.80
C LEU A 255 -37.06 -12.83 21.96
N ASP A 256 -38.33 -13.16 22.13
CA ASP A 256 -39.44 -12.46 21.46
C ASP A 256 -39.49 -10.97 21.84
N ALA A 257 -39.31 -10.64 23.12
CA ALA A 257 -39.27 -9.25 23.57
C ALA A 257 -38.04 -8.48 23.02
N LEU A 258 -36.89 -9.15 22.87
CA LEU A 258 -35.70 -8.55 22.25
C LEU A 258 -35.91 -8.30 20.76
N LEU A 259 -36.60 -9.20 20.06
CA LEU A 259 -36.96 -9.04 18.65
C LEU A 259 -37.87 -7.83 18.43
N GLU A 260 -38.91 -7.66 19.24
CA GLU A 260 -39.79 -6.46 19.19
C GLU A 260 -39.00 -5.15 19.42
N LYS A 261 -38.02 -5.18 20.32
CA LYS A 261 -37.18 -4.00 20.58
C LYS A 261 -36.26 -3.68 19.39
N LEU A 262 -35.72 -4.70 18.73
CA LEU A 262 -34.86 -4.57 17.56
C LEU A 262 -35.62 -4.11 16.32
N SER A 263 -36.84 -4.64 16.08
CA SER A 263 -37.71 -4.17 15.00
C SER A 263 -38.04 -2.68 15.17
N SER A 264 -38.39 -2.27 16.38
CA SER A 264 -38.69 -0.86 16.70
C SER A 264 -37.50 0.07 16.42
N GLN A 265 -36.28 -0.33 16.81
CA GLN A 265 -35.08 0.47 16.55
C GLN A 265 -34.72 0.57 15.05
N LEU A 266 -34.96 -0.50 14.29
CA LEU A 266 -34.77 -0.52 12.83
C LEU A 266 -35.76 0.42 12.13
N ILE A 267 -37.02 0.42 12.55
CA ILE A 267 -38.05 1.33 12.02
C ILE A 267 -37.67 2.79 12.30
N GLU A 268 -37.18 3.10 13.50
CA GLU A 268 -36.75 4.46 13.87
C GLU A 268 -35.53 4.93 13.04
N LEU A 269 -34.57 4.04 12.77
CA LEU A 269 -33.42 4.34 11.89
C LEU A 269 -33.84 4.58 10.44
N ILE A 270 -34.81 3.81 9.95
CA ILE A 270 -35.41 3.97 8.62
C ILE A 270 -36.09 5.34 8.47
N GLU A 271 -36.82 5.78 9.50
CA GLU A 271 -37.53 7.06 9.50
C GLU A 271 -36.58 8.27 9.52
N ARG A 272 -35.36 8.10 10.06
CA ARG A 272 -34.34 9.15 10.09
C ARG A 272 -33.56 9.29 8.78
N SER A 273 -33.60 8.32 7.87
CA SER A 273 -32.97 8.46 6.56
C SER A 273 -33.94 9.18 5.61
N GLU A 274 -33.62 10.41 5.21
CA GLU A 274 -34.49 11.27 4.38
C GLU A 274 -34.77 10.71 2.96
N ASN A 275 -34.04 9.68 2.53
CA ASN A 275 -34.28 8.94 1.28
C ASN A 275 -34.63 7.48 1.57
N SER A 276 -35.78 7.21 2.19
CA SER A 276 -36.29 5.84 2.25
C SER A 276 -36.74 5.40 0.85
N SER A 277 -35.99 4.52 0.20
CA SER A 277 -36.37 3.92 -1.08
C SER A 277 -37.69 3.12 -0.95
N SER A 278 -38.37 2.85 -2.06
CA SER A 278 -39.60 2.06 -2.06
C SER A 278 -39.43 0.68 -1.40
N GLU A 279 -38.22 0.11 -1.46
CA GLU A 279 -37.93 -1.19 -0.84
C GLU A 279 -37.78 -1.11 0.70
N ILE A 280 -37.48 0.06 1.26
CA ILE A 280 -37.41 0.25 2.73
C ILE A 280 -38.81 0.35 3.34
N ARG A 281 -39.77 0.92 2.59
CA ARG A 281 -41.19 0.92 2.99
C ARG A 281 -41.82 -0.48 2.97
N GLU A 282 -41.35 -1.35 2.08
CA GLU A 282 -41.82 -2.73 1.99
C GLU A 282 -41.32 -3.56 3.18
N VAL A 283 -40.03 -3.42 3.55
CA VAL A 283 -39.45 -4.04 4.76
C VAL A 283 -40.14 -3.56 6.04
N LYS A 284 -40.48 -2.25 6.14
CA LYS A 284 -41.27 -1.72 7.26
C LYS A 284 -42.63 -2.43 7.38
N ARG A 285 -43.30 -2.64 6.25
CA ARG A 285 -44.63 -3.27 6.18
C ARG A 285 -44.58 -4.75 6.54
N ASP A 286 -43.52 -5.45 6.15
CA ASP A 286 -43.28 -6.84 6.54
C ASP A 286 -42.97 -6.98 8.04
N LEU A 287 -42.20 -6.05 8.62
CA LEU A 287 -41.93 -6.01 10.07
C LEU A 287 -43.19 -5.72 10.89
N GLU A 288 -44.04 -4.77 10.46
CA GLU A 288 -45.32 -4.46 11.11
C GLU A 288 -46.32 -5.63 11.03
N ALA A 289 -46.30 -6.41 9.94
CA ALA A 289 -47.11 -7.62 9.80
C ALA A 289 -46.64 -8.76 10.73
N LEU A 290 -45.36 -8.77 11.10
CA LEU A 290 -44.75 -9.78 11.99
C LEU A 290 -45.03 -9.51 13.47
N GLU A 291 -45.13 -8.25 13.89
CA GLU A 291 -45.40 -7.82 15.27
C GLU A 291 -46.81 -8.21 15.75
N ASN A 292 -47.78 -8.27 14.82
CA ASN A 292 -49.19 -8.46 15.15
C ASN A 292 -49.61 -9.91 15.43
N ASN A 293 -48.71 -10.90 15.34
CA ASN A 293 -49.08 -12.32 15.38
C ASN A 293 -48.17 -13.10 16.34
N LYS A 294 -48.51 -13.18 17.63
CA LYS A 294 -47.72 -13.92 18.65
C LYS A 294 -47.49 -15.38 18.21
N PRO A 295 -46.24 -15.88 18.17
CA PRO A 295 -45.97 -17.23 17.72
C PRO A 295 -46.45 -18.24 18.78
N THR A 296 -47.29 -19.18 18.38
CA THR A 296 -47.79 -20.27 19.24
C THR A 296 -46.90 -21.51 19.24
N ASP A 297 -45.85 -21.55 18.40
CA ASP A 297 -44.99 -22.73 18.22
C ASP A 297 -43.53 -22.36 17.84
N PHE A 298 -42.56 -23.08 18.40
CA PHE A 298 -41.10 -22.86 18.26
C PHE A 298 -40.65 -22.89 16.80
N LYS A 299 -41.27 -23.74 15.98
CA LYS A 299 -41.00 -23.84 14.54
C LYS A 299 -41.32 -22.55 13.80
N THR A 300 -42.34 -21.83 14.28
CA THR A 300 -42.79 -20.55 13.71
C THR A 300 -41.84 -19.43 14.11
N ALA A 301 -41.38 -19.40 15.37
CA ALA A 301 -40.37 -18.46 15.85
C ALA A 301 -39.02 -18.64 15.13
N HIS A 302 -38.58 -19.90 14.94
CA HIS A 302 -37.33 -20.20 14.24
C HIS A 302 -37.39 -19.80 12.76
N LYS A 303 -38.52 -20.07 12.07
CA LYS A 303 -38.72 -19.64 10.68
C LYS A 303 -38.71 -18.11 10.57
N ARG A 304 -39.29 -17.40 11.55
CA ARG A 304 -39.28 -15.93 11.60
C ARG A 304 -37.88 -15.35 11.78
N LEU A 305 -37.10 -15.89 12.73
CA LEU A 305 -35.71 -15.50 12.94
C LEU A 305 -34.86 -15.71 11.69
N TYR A 306 -35.04 -16.84 11.01
CA TYR A 306 -34.31 -17.15 9.77
C TYR A 306 -34.64 -16.16 8.65
N THR A 307 -35.92 -15.83 8.44
CA THR A 307 -36.32 -14.86 7.43
C THR A 307 -35.71 -13.50 7.73
N ILE A 308 -35.82 -13.00 8.97
CA ILE A 308 -35.24 -11.70 9.36
C ILE A 308 -33.73 -11.68 9.15
N ALA A 309 -33.01 -12.71 9.59
CA ALA A 309 -31.55 -12.79 9.41
C ALA A 309 -31.16 -12.76 7.93
N SER A 310 -31.87 -13.50 7.08
CA SER A 310 -31.59 -13.57 5.65
C SER A 310 -31.89 -12.25 4.93
N THR A 311 -32.98 -11.54 5.29
CA THR A 311 -33.28 -10.23 4.71
C THR A 311 -32.27 -9.17 5.16
N LEU A 312 -31.81 -9.27 6.41
CA LEU A 312 -30.80 -8.37 6.96
C LEU A 312 -29.44 -8.57 6.26
N GLU A 313 -29.01 -9.82 6.05
CA GLU A 313 -27.77 -10.13 5.33
C GLU A 313 -27.78 -9.57 3.91
N GLU A 314 -28.87 -9.77 3.17
CA GLU A 314 -29.00 -9.27 1.80
C GLU A 314 -28.94 -7.74 1.74
N LYS A 315 -29.58 -7.06 2.69
CA LYS A 315 -29.62 -5.58 2.76
C LYS A 315 -28.28 -4.98 3.23
N VAL A 316 -27.58 -5.62 4.16
CA VAL A 316 -26.23 -5.20 4.61
C VAL A 316 -25.22 -5.31 3.47
N ALA A 317 -25.33 -6.35 2.63
CA ALA A 317 -24.47 -6.52 1.46
C ALA A 317 -24.64 -5.37 0.45
N VAL A 318 -25.90 -4.98 0.14
CA VAL A 318 -26.21 -3.86 -0.76
C VAL A 318 -25.69 -2.54 -0.19
N LEU A 319 -25.94 -2.25 1.09
CA LEU A 319 -25.47 -1.03 1.74
C LEU A 319 -23.94 -0.94 1.77
N SER A 320 -23.25 -2.06 2.01
CA SER A 320 -21.79 -2.10 1.99
C SER A 320 -21.22 -1.81 0.59
N GLN A 321 -21.93 -2.18 -0.47
CA GLN A 321 -21.52 -1.93 -1.85
C GLN A 321 -21.70 -0.44 -2.22
N ASP A 322 -22.80 0.17 -1.82
CA ASP A 322 -23.05 1.60 -1.99
C ASP A 322 -22.06 2.47 -1.21
N LEU A 323 -21.74 2.08 0.03
CA LEU A 323 -20.76 2.80 0.85
C LEU A 323 -19.37 2.80 0.19
N LYS A 324 -18.98 1.67 -0.42
CA LYS A 324 -17.72 1.54 -1.15
C LYS A 324 -17.69 2.46 -2.37
N ALA A 325 -18.76 2.49 -3.16
CA ALA A 325 -18.87 3.38 -4.32
C ALA A 325 -18.85 4.87 -3.94
N HIS A 326 -19.51 5.23 -2.83
CA HIS A 326 -19.47 6.61 -2.30
C HIS A 326 -18.07 7.00 -1.79
N ASN A 327 -17.38 6.09 -1.10
CA ASN A 327 -16.03 6.36 -0.61
C ASN A 327 -15.04 6.57 -1.76
N GLU A 328 -15.15 5.78 -2.84
CA GLU A 328 -14.36 5.98 -4.06
C GLU A 328 -14.60 7.37 -4.67
N LYS A 329 -15.86 7.82 -4.77
CA LYS A 329 -16.19 9.20 -5.21
C LYS A 329 -15.60 10.28 -4.30
N VAL A 330 -15.65 10.11 -2.99
CA VAL A 330 -15.07 11.05 -2.02
C VAL A 330 -13.56 11.16 -2.21
N THR A 331 -12.87 10.03 -2.40
CA THR A 331 -11.43 10.04 -2.66
C THR A 331 -11.07 10.71 -4.00
N ASP A 332 -11.88 10.55 -5.05
CA ASP A 332 -11.68 11.23 -6.34
C ASP A 332 -11.89 12.74 -6.23
N MET A 333 -12.92 13.17 -5.50
CA MET A 333 -13.16 14.59 -5.22
C MET A 333 -12.02 15.19 -4.39
N GLY A 334 -11.50 14.47 -3.39
CA GLY A 334 -10.34 14.91 -2.61
C GLY A 334 -9.10 15.16 -3.47
N LYS A 335 -8.83 14.29 -4.46
CA LYS A 335 -7.73 14.48 -5.42
C LYS A 335 -7.95 15.71 -6.31
N LYS A 336 -9.17 15.95 -6.79
CA LYS A 336 -9.52 17.13 -7.60
C LYS A 336 -9.36 18.44 -6.82
N ILE A 337 -9.80 18.46 -5.56
CA ILE A 337 -9.66 19.64 -4.69
C ILE A 337 -8.18 19.99 -4.52
N ALA A 338 -7.33 19.02 -4.19
CA ALA A 338 -5.90 19.25 -4.03
C ALA A 338 -5.22 19.78 -5.32
N ALA A 339 -5.63 19.29 -6.49
CA ALA A 339 -5.12 19.78 -7.77
C ALA A 339 -5.54 21.24 -8.03
N LEU A 340 -6.82 21.57 -7.79
CA LEU A 340 -7.33 22.93 -7.94
C LEU A 340 -6.71 23.91 -6.95
N GLU A 341 -6.46 23.49 -5.71
CA GLU A 341 -5.74 24.30 -4.72
C GLU A 341 -4.32 24.64 -5.17
N SER A 342 -3.62 23.67 -5.76
CA SER A 342 -2.28 23.90 -6.33
C SER A 342 -2.32 24.84 -7.53
N GLU A 343 -3.29 24.70 -8.44
CA GLU A 343 -3.46 25.62 -9.57
C GLU A 343 -3.81 27.04 -9.11
N LEU A 344 -4.67 27.16 -8.10
CA LEU A 344 -5.03 28.43 -7.49
C LEU A 344 -3.82 29.11 -6.83
N ALA A 345 -2.96 28.35 -6.16
CA ALA A 345 -1.71 28.87 -5.58
C ALA A 345 -0.76 29.43 -6.64
N VAL A 346 -0.60 28.74 -7.78
CA VAL A 346 0.23 29.22 -8.89
C VAL A 346 -0.38 30.46 -9.54
N ALA A 347 -1.70 30.47 -9.75
CA ALA A 347 -2.41 31.62 -10.34
C ALA A 347 -2.39 32.85 -9.43
N THR A 348 -2.49 32.67 -8.11
CA THR A 348 -2.42 33.77 -7.13
C THR A 348 -1.02 34.36 -7.03
N GLN A 349 0.04 33.55 -7.10
CA GLN A 349 1.42 34.06 -7.16
C GLN A 349 1.66 34.89 -8.44
N ALA A 350 1.22 34.39 -9.60
CA ALA A 350 1.32 35.13 -10.86
C ALA A 350 0.52 36.45 -10.87
N SER A 351 -0.53 36.53 -10.05
CA SER A 351 -1.36 37.72 -9.87
C SER A 351 -0.72 38.80 -8.97
N ARG A 352 0.30 38.46 -8.18
CA ARG A 352 0.95 39.37 -7.21
C ARG A 352 2.23 40.03 -7.74
N GLU A 353 2.77 39.56 -8.85
CA GLU A 353 3.99 40.09 -9.45
C GLU A 353 3.69 41.01 -10.64
N ASP A 354 4.55 42.00 -10.86
CA ASP A 354 4.57 42.82 -12.07
C ASP A 354 5.16 42.00 -13.23
N PHE A 355 4.48 41.99 -14.37
CA PHE A 355 4.81 41.11 -15.48
C PHE A 355 6.21 41.39 -16.06
N LEU A 356 6.65 42.65 -16.04
CA LEU A 356 7.91 43.12 -16.61
C LEU A 356 9.07 42.96 -15.62
N THR A 357 8.92 43.50 -14.41
CA THR A 357 10.01 43.61 -13.43
C THR A 357 10.13 42.41 -12.50
N LYS A 358 9.09 41.58 -12.39
CA LYS A 358 9.00 40.43 -11.44
C LYS A 358 9.16 40.84 -9.97
N LEU A 359 8.96 42.12 -9.65
CA LEU A 359 8.74 42.59 -8.29
C LEU A 359 7.26 42.49 -7.94
N PHE A 360 6.89 42.73 -6.68
CA PHE A 360 5.49 42.83 -6.33
C PHE A 360 4.81 43.95 -7.12
N ASN A 361 3.59 43.71 -7.59
CA ASN A 361 2.81 44.76 -8.23
C ASN A 361 2.15 45.67 -7.18
N LYS A 362 1.57 46.78 -7.65
CA LYS A 362 0.89 47.76 -6.79
C LYS A 362 -0.12 47.12 -5.82
N ARG A 363 -0.94 46.18 -6.29
CA ARG A 363 -1.95 45.50 -5.46
C ARG A 363 -1.29 44.70 -4.34
N ALA A 364 -0.24 43.93 -4.64
CA ALA A 364 0.48 43.18 -3.62
C ALA A 364 1.15 44.12 -2.60
N ILE A 365 1.71 45.25 -3.05
CA ILE A 365 2.29 46.26 -2.16
C ILE A 365 1.23 46.85 -1.22
N GLU A 366 0.04 47.19 -1.73
CA GLU A 366 -1.08 47.67 -0.89
C GLU A 366 -1.51 46.61 0.13
N GLU A 367 -1.56 45.33 -0.24
CA GLU A 367 -1.85 44.22 0.69
C GLU A 367 -0.79 44.16 1.82
N TYR A 368 0.50 44.25 1.50
CA TYR A 368 1.58 44.23 2.49
C TYR A 368 1.63 45.49 3.37
N LEU A 369 1.33 46.67 2.82
CA LEU A 369 1.24 47.90 3.59
C LEU A 369 0.12 47.83 4.64
N ASN A 370 -1.06 47.30 4.29
CA ASN A 370 -2.14 47.09 5.23
C ASN A 370 -1.79 46.07 6.33
N LEU A 371 -1.04 45.01 5.97
CA LEU A 371 -0.55 44.04 6.95
C LEU A 371 0.41 44.70 7.95
N LYS A 372 1.37 45.50 7.46
CA LYS A 372 2.32 46.22 8.30
C LYS A 372 1.66 47.28 9.17
N GLU A 373 0.64 47.95 8.67
CA GLU A 373 -0.18 48.88 9.47
C GLU A 373 -0.87 48.15 10.64
N ALA A 374 -1.47 47.00 10.38
CA ALA A 374 -2.12 46.20 11.42
C ALA A 374 -1.12 45.66 12.46
N GLU A 375 0.11 45.34 12.04
CA GLU A 375 1.21 44.96 12.95
C GLU A 375 1.65 46.15 13.82
N TYR A 376 1.80 47.34 13.23
CA TYR A 376 2.12 48.57 13.96
C TYR A 376 1.05 48.93 14.98
N GLU A 377 -0.23 48.92 14.60
CA GLU A 377 -1.34 49.23 15.52
C GLU A 377 -1.42 48.27 16.71
N ARG A 378 -1.03 47.00 16.51
CA ARG A 378 -1.11 45.97 17.54
C ARG A 378 0.13 45.92 18.45
N HIS A 379 1.31 46.10 17.87
CA HIS A 379 2.58 45.82 18.56
C HIS A 379 3.50 47.04 18.68
N ALA A 380 3.11 48.19 18.12
CA ALA A 380 3.95 49.39 18.03
C ALA A 380 5.31 49.13 17.35
N HIS A 381 5.38 48.15 16.45
CA HIS A 381 6.56 47.90 15.63
C HIS A 381 6.59 48.85 14.43
N SER A 382 7.40 49.90 14.53
CA SER A 382 7.60 50.89 13.46
C SER A 382 8.19 50.24 12.21
N PHE A 383 7.85 50.82 11.06
CA PHE A 383 8.40 50.44 9.76
C PHE A 383 8.60 51.70 8.93
N CYS A 384 9.52 51.63 7.97
CA CYS A 384 9.74 52.70 7.00
C CYS A 384 9.19 52.30 5.63
N ILE A 385 8.80 53.31 4.87
CA ILE A 385 8.56 53.17 3.43
C ILE A 385 9.51 54.08 2.66
N ALA A 386 9.94 53.63 1.49
CA ALA A 386 10.69 54.43 0.54
C ALA A 386 9.96 54.44 -0.80
N MET A 387 9.69 55.65 -1.31
CA MET A 387 9.18 55.85 -2.66
C MET A 387 10.36 56.22 -3.58
N LEU A 388 10.55 55.46 -4.64
CA LEU A 388 11.66 55.58 -5.57
C LEU A 388 11.14 55.90 -6.96
N ASP A 389 11.78 56.83 -7.65
CA ASP A 389 11.42 57.21 -9.02
C ASP A 389 12.68 57.40 -9.87
N LEU A 390 12.66 56.79 -11.06
CA LEU A 390 13.75 56.90 -12.02
C LEU A 390 13.78 58.30 -12.65
N ASP A 391 14.87 59.00 -12.41
CA ASP A 391 15.04 60.36 -12.88
C ASP A 391 15.09 60.42 -14.41
N HIS A 392 14.30 61.33 -14.99
CA HIS A 392 14.27 61.58 -16.43
C HIS A 392 13.91 60.32 -17.27
N PHE A 393 13.19 59.35 -16.72
CA PHE A 393 12.85 58.11 -17.42
C PHE A 393 12.03 58.33 -18.71
N LYS A 394 11.13 59.32 -18.72
CA LYS A 394 10.48 59.76 -19.97
C LYS A 394 11.48 60.16 -21.06
N SER A 395 12.55 60.89 -20.73
CA SER A 395 13.59 61.27 -21.69
C SER A 395 14.37 60.06 -22.21
N VAL A 396 14.54 59.02 -21.40
CA VAL A 396 15.13 57.74 -21.84
C VAL A 396 14.23 57.08 -22.88
N ASN A 397 12.91 56.98 -22.61
CA ASN A 397 11.95 56.44 -23.57
C ASN A 397 11.90 57.25 -24.87
N ASP A 398 11.87 58.58 -24.76
CA ASP A 398 11.78 59.47 -25.93
C ASP A 398 13.07 59.41 -26.79
N THR A 399 14.24 59.14 -26.18
CA THR A 399 15.53 59.11 -26.88
C THR A 399 15.90 57.74 -27.44
N TYR A 400 15.64 56.67 -26.68
CA TYR A 400 16.11 55.32 -26.98
C TYR A 400 14.97 54.32 -27.30
N GLY A 401 13.71 54.76 -27.17
CA GLY A 401 12.52 53.94 -27.38
C GLY A 401 12.07 53.19 -26.12
N HIS A 402 10.81 52.72 -26.15
CA HIS A 402 10.19 52.03 -25.01
C HIS A 402 10.90 50.73 -24.60
N GLU A 403 11.46 49.99 -25.55
CA GLU A 403 12.22 48.77 -25.25
C GLU A 403 13.47 49.06 -24.40
N ALA A 404 14.12 50.22 -24.61
CA ALA A 404 15.24 50.65 -23.80
C ALA A 404 14.78 51.00 -22.37
N GLY A 405 13.63 51.66 -22.25
CA GLY A 405 13.00 51.93 -20.95
C GLY A 405 12.65 50.64 -20.19
N ASP A 406 12.08 49.65 -20.88
CA ASP A 406 11.78 48.34 -20.28
C ASP A 406 13.06 47.65 -19.77
N ALA A 407 14.15 47.70 -20.55
CA ALA A 407 15.44 47.16 -20.12
C ALA A 407 15.97 47.89 -18.87
N VAL A 408 15.82 49.21 -18.79
CA VAL A 408 16.17 50.01 -17.62
C VAL A 408 15.32 49.62 -16.40
N LEU A 409 14.00 49.46 -16.56
CA LEU A 409 13.11 49.04 -15.47
C LEU A 409 13.47 47.65 -14.94
N ILE A 410 13.75 46.69 -15.82
CA ILE A 410 14.18 45.33 -15.44
C ILE A 410 15.52 45.37 -14.68
N ALA A 411 16.48 46.16 -15.15
CA ALA A 411 17.78 46.28 -14.50
C ALA A 411 17.67 46.99 -13.14
N PHE A 412 16.88 48.05 -13.04
CA PHE A 412 16.60 48.73 -11.78
C PHE A 412 15.92 47.79 -10.77
N ALA A 413 14.93 47.02 -11.22
CA ALA A 413 14.26 46.05 -10.37
C ALA A 413 15.21 44.98 -9.81
N LYS A 414 16.19 44.53 -10.60
CA LYS A 414 17.24 43.62 -10.13
C LYS A 414 18.13 44.25 -9.07
N ILE A 415 18.52 45.51 -9.25
CA ILE A 415 19.32 46.25 -8.25
C ILE A 415 18.51 46.38 -6.94
N LEU A 416 17.24 46.80 -7.05
CA LEU A 416 16.37 46.97 -5.89
C LEU A 416 16.16 45.65 -5.13
N LYS A 417 15.98 44.54 -5.84
CA LYS A 417 15.84 43.20 -5.25
C LYS A 417 17.15 42.66 -4.65
N LEU A 418 18.30 43.03 -5.20
CA LEU A 418 19.62 42.63 -4.68
C LEU A 418 19.92 43.33 -3.34
N GLU A 419 19.58 44.60 -3.24
CA GLU A 419 19.82 45.40 -2.02
C GLU A 419 18.79 45.12 -0.92
N ALA A 420 17.58 44.70 -1.29
CA ALA A 420 16.52 44.38 -0.35
C ALA A 420 16.83 43.10 0.44
N ARG A 421 16.55 43.11 1.74
CA ARG A 421 16.62 41.90 2.56
C ARG A 421 15.44 40.98 2.22
N THR A 422 15.53 39.72 2.64
CA THR A 422 14.42 38.77 2.53
C THR A 422 13.16 39.21 3.28
N SER A 423 13.30 40.06 4.30
CA SER A 423 12.20 40.66 5.07
C SER A 423 11.58 41.89 4.41
N ASP A 424 12.27 42.50 3.45
CA ASP A 424 11.86 43.76 2.85
C ASP A 424 10.95 43.47 1.66
N ILE A 425 9.88 44.25 1.51
CA ILE A 425 8.94 44.11 0.41
C ILE A 425 9.23 45.21 -0.61
N VAL A 426 9.67 44.83 -1.81
CA VAL A 426 9.92 45.76 -2.91
C VAL A 426 8.99 45.48 -4.08
N GLY A 427 8.43 46.55 -4.65
CA GLY A 427 7.44 46.43 -5.70
C GLY A 427 7.41 47.61 -6.65
N ARG A 428 6.84 47.38 -7.83
CA ARG A 428 6.54 48.43 -8.80
C ARG A 428 5.18 49.04 -8.47
N PHE A 429 5.20 50.30 -8.09
CA PHE A 429 4.01 51.03 -7.63
C PHE A 429 3.31 51.78 -8.77
N GLY A 430 4.08 52.24 -9.75
CA GLY A 430 3.60 52.96 -10.93
C GLY A 430 4.38 52.61 -12.21
N GLY A 431 4.34 53.50 -13.19
CA GLY A 431 5.06 53.29 -14.45
C GLY A 431 6.59 53.25 -14.27
N GLU A 432 7.13 54.29 -13.65
CA GLU A 432 8.56 54.45 -13.33
C GLU A 432 8.83 54.54 -11.81
N GLU A 433 7.78 54.29 -11.02
CA GLU A 433 7.76 54.44 -9.56
C GLU A 433 7.80 53.07 -8.88
N PHE A 434 8.62 52.95 -7.84
CA PHE A 434 8.80 51.77 -7.03
C PHE A 434 8.63 52.11 -5.56
N LEU A 435 8.19 51.12 -4.79
CA LEU A 435 8.01 51.26 -3.35
C LEU A 435 8.75 50.13 -2.63
N ALA A 436 9.48 50.49 -1.59
CA ALA A 436 10.07 49.56 -0.63
C ALA A 436 9.41 49.71 0.74
N ILE A 437 9.02 48.60 1.35
CA ILE A 437 8.55 48.50 2.73
C ILE A 437 9.66 47.85 3.54
N LEU A 438 10.19 48.57 4.53
CA LEU A 438 11.32 48.17 5.34
C LEU A 438 10.81 47.92 6.77
N GLY A 439 10.58 46.65 7.09
CA GLY A 439 10.12 46.24 8.43
C GLY A 439 11.23 46.40 9.47
N ASP A 440 10.84 46.71 10.71
CA ASP A 440 11.75 46.81 11.87
C ASP A 440 12.98 47.68 11.60
N THR A 441 12.78 48.75 10.83
CA THR A 441 13.85 49.63 10.34
C THR A 441 13.46 51.07 10.63
N ASP A 442 14.33 51.77 11.36
CA ASP A 442 14.19 53.20 11.66
C ASP A 442 14.59 54.06 10.45
N LEU A 443 14.30 55.36 10.52
CA LEU A 443 14.61 56.30 9.43
C LEU A 443 16.10 56.30 9.03
N ALA A 444 17.01 56.11 10.00
CA ALA A 444 18.45 56.06 9.75
C ALA A 444 18.83 54.82 8.93
N GLY A 445 18.33 53.63 9.31
CA GLY A 445 18.54 52.38 8.59
C GLY A 445 17.92 52.41 7.19
N ALA A 446 16.72 52.98 7.07
CA ALA A 446 16.03 53.14 5.80
C ALA A 446 16.82 54.06 4.84
N LYS A 447 17.39 55.15 5.37
CA LYS A 447 18.28 56.04 4.59
C LYS A 447 19.52 55.30 4.09
N VAL A 448 20.14 54.44 4.91
CA VAL A 448 21.31 53.65 4.49
C VAL A 448 20.95 52.72 3.34
N PHE A 449 19.81 52.02 3.41
CA PHE A 449 19.31 51.19 2.31
C PHE A 449 19.10 52.01 1.03
N CYS A 450 18.42 53.15 1.14
CA CYS A 450 18.11 54.01 0.00
C CYS A 450 19.38 54.58 -0.64
N GLU A 451 20.37 54.99 0.15
CA GLU A 451 21.65 55.50 -0.38
C GLU A 451 22.45 54.41 -1.10
N LYS A 452 22.39 53.16 -0.63
CA LYS A 452 23.00 52.03 -1.35
C LYS A 452 22.32 51.81 -2.69
N VAL A 453 21.00 51.76 -2.71
CA VAL A 453 20.22 51.63 -3.96
C VAL A 453 20.57 52.77 -4.92
N ARG A 454 20.56 54.02 -4.46
CA ARG A 454 20.91 55.19 -5.25
C ARG A 454 22.32 55.10 -5.84
N ALA A 455 23.32 54.77 -5.02
CA ALA A 455 24.71 54.65 -5.44
C ALA A 455 24.90 53.52 -6.47
N HIS A 456 24.26 52.36 -6.27
CA HIS A 456 24.33 51.26 -7.22
C HIS A 456 23.67 51.58 -8.56
N VAL A 457 22.56 52.31 -8.56
CA VAL A 457 21.89 52.76 -9.78
C VAL A 457 22.77 53.76 -10.54
N GLU A 458 23.37 54.73 -9.85
CA GLU A 458 24.28 55.70 -10.46
C GLU A 458 25.53 55.04 -11.08
N GLN A 459 26.05 53.99 -10.44
CA GLN A 459 27.21 53.23 -10.92
C GLN A 459 26.84 52.18 -11.98
N ALA A 460 25.57 51.79 -12.07
CA ALA A 460 25.12 50.78 -12.99
C ALA A 460 25.33 51.23 -14.45
N HIS A 461 25.80 50.28 -15.26
CA HIS A 461 25.96 50.48 -16.69
C HIS A 461 24.72 49.90 -17.37
N PHE A 462 23.66 50.70 -17.49
CA PHE A 462 22.46 50.29 -18.22
C PHE A 462 22.82 50.24 -19.72
N MET A 463 23.05 49.03 -20.23
CA MET A 463 23.45 48.81 -21.61
C MET A 463 22.22 48.44 -22.45
N TYR A 464 21.95 49.20 -23.51
CA TYR A 464 20.93 48.87 -24.50
C TYR A 464 21.51 49.05 -25.91
N GLN A 465 21.45 48.00 -26.74
CA GLN A 465 22.01 47.98 -28.10
C GLN A 465 23.46 48.49 -28.21
N GLY A 466 24.30 48.20 -27.20
CA GLY A 466 25.71 48.60 -27.16
C GLY A 466 25.96 50.05 -26.72
N GLN A 467 24.91 50.83 -26.41
CA GLN A 467 25.02 52.16 -25.83
C GLN A 467 24.78 52.13 -24.31
N ARG A 468 25.54 52.94 -23.57
CA ARG A 468 25.35 53.14 -22.13
C ARG A 468 24.32 54.25 -21.89
N ILE A 469 23.26 53.94 -21.16
CA ILE A 469 22.26 54.88 -20.69
C ILE A 469 22.61 55.27 -19.25
N ALA A 470 22.76 56.56 -19.00
CA ALA A 470 22.95 57.09 -17.64
C ALA A 470 21.57 57.29 -17.00
N VAL A 471 21.35 56.65 -15.85
CA VAL A 471 20.09 56.73 -15.10
C VAL A 471 20.43 56.98 -13.64
N SER A 472 19.67 57.86 -12.99
CA SER A 472 19.71 58.05 -11.55
C SER A 472 18.32 57.84 -10.94
N VAL A 473 18.25 57.79 -9.61
CA VAL A 473 17.00 57.60 -8.88
C VAL A 473 16.89 58.66 -7.79
N SER A 474 15.71 59.24 -7.65
CA SER A 474 15.34 60.08 -6.52
C SER A 474 14.51 59.23 -5.55
N ILE A 475 14.75 59.39 -4.24
CA ILE A 475 14.12 58.55 -3.21
C ILE A 475 13.60 59.42 -2.07
N GLY A 476 12.32 59.26 -1.73
CA GLY A 476 11.71 59.83 -0.53
C GLY A 476 11.47 58.74 0.52
N VAL A 477 11.88 58.98 1.76
CA VAL A 477 11.76 57.99 2.85
C VAL A 477 10.91 58.55 3.98
N ALA A 478 9.98 57.77 4.50
CA ALA A 478 9.17 58.14 5.64
C ALA A 478 9.02 56.99 6.64
N GLU A 479 9.05 57.31 7.93
CA GLU A 479 8.88 56.35 9.02
C GLU A 479 7.46 56.40 9.58
N ARG A 480 6.83 55.23 9.81
CA ARG A 480 5.44 55.12 10.26
C ARG A 480 5.17 55.90 11.54
N GLU A 481 6.08 55.92 12.50
CA GLU A 481 5.91 56.59 13.80
C GLU A 481 5.65 58.10 13.66
N GLY A 482 6.17 58.75 12.61
CA GLY A 482 6.00 60.19 12.36
C GLY A 482 4.64 60.61 11.79
N TYR A 483 3.74 59.68 11.47
CA TYR A 483 2.50 59.97 10.74
C TYR A 483 1.24 59.43 11.43
N PRO A 484 0.08 60.07 11.27
CA PRO A 484 -1.16 59.66 11.95
C PRO A 484 -1.86 58.45 11.31
N SER A 485 -1.52 58.06 10.09
CA SER A 485 -2.14 56.94 9.38
C SER A 485 -1.24 56.43 8.24
N LEU A 486 -1.49 55.20 7.77
CA LEU A 486 -0.85 54.66 6.55
C LEU A 486 -0.97 55.61 5.35
N LYS A 487 -2.12 56.24 5.13
CA LYS A 487 -2.32 57.19 4.04
C LYS A 487 -1.43 58.43 4.19
N ALA A 488 -1.33 58.96 5.41
CA ALA A 488 -0.46 60.10 5.69
C ALA A 488 1.02 59.73 5.53
N LEU A 489 1.41 58.50 5.89
CA LEU A 489 2.76 57.98 5.68
C LEU A 489 3.12 57.92 4.19
N ILE A 490 2.26 57.35 3.35
CA ILE A 490 2.48 57.27 1.89
C ILE A 490 2.63 58.67 1.29
N ASN A 491 1.74 59.60 1.66
CA ASN A 491 1.83 60.99 1.22
C ASN A 491 3.13 61.66 1.68
N GLY A 492 3.58 61.39 2.91
CA GLY A 492 4.84 61.91 3.44
C GLY A 492 6.06 61.43 2.67
N ALA A 493 6.10 60.14 2.30
CA ALA A 493 7.17 59.60 1.46
C ALA A 493 7.16 60.20 0.05
N ASP A 494 5.98 60.43 -0.53
CA ASP A 494 5.83 61.07 -1.83
C ASP A 494 6.27 62.55 -1.81
N GLU A 495 5.91 63.30 -0.76
CA GLU A 495 6.39 64.68 -0.56
C GLU A 495 7.92 64.73 -0.47
N ARG A 496 8.54 63.78 0.24
CA ARG A 496 10.00 63.69 0.31
C ARG A 496 10.63 63.32 -1.03
N LEU A 497 9.99 62.45 -1.80
CA LEU A 497 10.45 62.13 -3.16
C LEU A 497 10.36 63.38 -4.05
N TYR A 498 9.30 64.15 -3.93
CA TYR A 498 9.15 65.41 -4.63
C TYR A 498 10.24 66.42 -4.24
N ASP A 499 10.57 66.52 -2.96
CA ASP A 499 11.69 67.34 -2.46
C ASP A 499 13.04 66.87 -3.06
N ALA A 500 13.26 65.56 -3.18
CA ALA A 500 14.45 64.99 -3.79
C ALA A 500 14.58 65.43 -5.26
N LYS A 501 13.48 65.37 -6.02
CA LYS A 501 13.45 65.83 -7.41
C LYS A 501 13.70 67.35 -7.52
N ARG A 502 13.16 68.15 -6.61
CA ARG A 502 13.34 69.63 -6.61
C ARG A 502 14.75 70.06 -6.23
N LYS A 503 15.39 69.36 -5.30
CA LYS A 503 16.75 69.68 -4.82
C LYS A 503 17.87 69.20 -5.76
N GLY A 504 17.52 68.77 -6.97
CA GLY A 504 18.48 68.43 -8.02
C GLY A 504 18.57 66.94 -8.35
N ARG A 505 17.59 66.13 -7.94
CA ARG A 505 17.51 64.68 -8.24
C ARG A 505 18.69 63.89 -7.70
N ASN A 506 18.76 62.59 -8.03
CA ASN A 506 19.83 61.67 -7.62
C ASN A 506 20.19 61.78 -6.13
N ARG A 507 19.18 61.67 -5.27
CA ARG A 507 19.35 61.85 -3.80
C ARG A 507 18.24 61.18 -3.01
N VAL A 508 18.54 60.99 -1.72
CA VAL A 508 17.60 60.49 -0.72
C VAL A 508 17.18 61.62 0.21
N GLU A 509 15.87 61.84 0.34
CA GLU A 509 15.30 62.80 1.30
C GLU A 509 14.50 62.03 2.37
N PRO A 510 14.95 62.00 3.63
CA PRO A 510 14.19 61.43 4.74
C PRO A 510 13.17 62.44 5.31
N ALA A 511 12.03 61.92 5.78
CA ALA A 511 10.92 62.66 6.40
C ALA A 511 11.30 63.42 7.66
#